data_AF-A0A6P2AU99-F1
#
_entry.id   AF-A0A6P2AU99-F1
#
_cell.length_a   1.000
_cell.length_b   1.000
_cell.length_c   1.000
_cell.angle_alpha   90.00
_cell.angle_beta   90.00
_cell.angle_gamma   90.00
#
_symmetry.space_group_name_H-M   'P 1'
#
loop_
_entity.id
_entity.type
_entity.pdbx_description
1 polymer ?
#
loop_
_entity_poly.entity_id
_entity_poly.type
_entity_poly.pdbx_seq_one_letter_code
_entity_poly.pdbx_strand_id
1 'polypeptide(L)'
;GGLLGDLDAALKVDLQAGDVVHIRISGTWPIGGSNGNFLFQVDFAIDDDQPTGCLGDLNEDGVVNVLDLLLLLENWGACPPECGAAGTGDCCESNDTPFCDDATCCAQVCADDPFCCDTSWDGICASTANNECEICQPEPDCGVAGTGNCCESNGTPFCDDAECCEAVCAFDSFCCDTNWDSICASFALDECDICQGAAL
;
A
#
# COMPACT_ATOMS: atom_id res chain seq x y z
N GLY A 1 -39.34 53.51 25.54
CA GLY A 1 -39.21 52.42 26.51
C GLY A 1 -40.03 51.26 26.00
N GLY A 2 -39.38 50.11 25.80
CA GLY A 2 -39.94 48.89 25.22
C GLY A 2 -40.10 48.93 23.70
N LEU A 3 -39.91 47.86 22.93
CA LEU A 3 -39.45 46.50 23.13
C LEU A 3 -39.18 45.98 21.71
N LEU A 4 -37.95 45.55 21.39
CA LEU A 4 -37.70 44.65 20.24
C LEU A 4 -36.66 43.65 20.73
N GLY A 5 -37.11 42.42 20.98
CA GLY A 5 -36.30 41.34 21.48
C GLY A 5 -35.23 40.90 20.49
N ASP A 6 -34.07 40.53 21.03
CA ASP A 6 -33.09 39.70 20.34
C ASP A 6 -33.77 38.39 19.93
N LEU A 7 -33.93 38.21 18.63
CA LEU A 7 -34.19 36.91 18.03
C LEU A 7 -32.83 36.37 17.58
N ASP A 8 -32.13 35.70 18.49
CA ASP A 8 -31.03 34.80 18.14
C ASP A 8 -31.61 33.67 17.28
N ALA A 9 -31.69 33.88 15.96
CA ALA A 9 -32.11 32.86 15.02
C ALA A 9 -30.99 31.84 14.86
N ALA A 10 -30.95 30.84 15.75
CA ALA A 10 -30.07 29.69 15.63
C ALA A 10 -30.68 28.68 14.63
N LEU A 11 -29.94 28.35 13.58
CA LEU A 11 -30.26 27.21 12.72
C LEU A 11 -29.72 25.95 13.40
N LYS A 12 -30.62 25.10 13.93
CA LYS A 12 -30.27 23.76 14.43
C LYS A 12 -30.49 22.74 13.31
N VAL A 13 -29.48 21.91 13.06
CA VAL A 13 -29.56 20.78 12.12
C VAL A 13 -29.11 19.53 12.88
N ASP A 14 -30.04 18.60 13.11
CA ASP A 14 -29.74 17.31 13.72
C ASP A 14 -29.16 16.37 12.65
N LEU A 15 -28.03 15.71 12.93
CA LEU A 15 -27.30 14.87 11.98
C LEU A 15 -27.02 13.47 12.54
N GLN A 16 -26.97 12.47 11.67
CA GLN A 16 -26.64 11.08 11.95
C GLN A 16 -25.37 10.64 11.19
N ALA A 17 -24.79 9.50 11.58
CA ALA A 17 -23.61 8.94 10.93
C ALA A 17 -23.89 8.65 9.44
N GLY A 18 -23.04 9.22 8.57
CA GLY A 18 -23.17 9.09 7.11
C GLY A 18 -23.92 10.26 6.43
N ASP A 19 -24.46 11.21 7.20
CA ASP A 19 -25.09 12.41 6.62
C ASP A 19 -24.05 13.35 6.01
N VAL A 20 -24.38 13.91 4.84
CA VAL A 20 -23.57 14.94 4.18
C VAL A 20 -24.35 16.24 4.13
N VAL A 21 -23.85 17.28 4.78
CA VAL A 21 -24.47 18.61 4.82
C VAL A 21 -23.70 19.59 3.96
N HIS A 22 -24.38 20.16 2.97
CA HIS A 22 -23.84 21.26 2.18
C HIS A 22 -24.51 22.58 2.59
N ILE A 23 -23.77 23.44 3.28
CA ILE A 23 -24.24 24.79 3.65
C ILE A 23 -23.80 25.76 2.57
N ARG A 24 -24.78 26.42 1.92
CA ARG A 24 -24.51 27.51 0.98
C ARG A 24 -25.00 28.83 1.55
N ILE A 25 -24.07 29.74 1.80
CA ILE A 25 -24.38 31.11 2.17
C ILE A 25 -24.19 31.97 0.91
N SER A 26 -25.22 32.72 0.53
CA SER A 26 -25.14 33.62 -0.62
C SER A 26 -25.96 34.88 -0.35
N GLY A 27 -25.46 36.01 -0.84
CA GLY A 27 -26.13 37.30 -0.77
C GLY A 27 -25.81 38.11 -2.02
N THR A 28 -26.73 38.98 -2.41
CA THR A 28 -26.50 39.95 -3.49
C THR A 28 -26.33 41.33 -2.90
N TRP A 29 -25.15 41.92 -3.06
CA TRP A 29 -24.86 43.27 -2.58
C TRP A 29 -25.28 44.30 -3.64
N PRO A 30 -26.27 45.17 -3.41
CA PRO A 30 -26.79 46.00 -4.49
C PRO A 30 -25.90 47.18 -4.89
N ILE A 31 -24.99 47.65 -4.04
CA ILE A 31 -24.23 48.90 -4.27
C ILE A 31 -22.92 48.92 -3.45
N GLY A 32 -21.80 49.16 -4.13
CA GLY A 32 -20.45 48.99 -3.61
C GLY A 32 -20.18 49.58 -2.21
N GLY A 33 -19.66 48.72 -1.33
CA GLY A 33 -19.10 49.10 -0.03
C GLY A 33 -18.75 47.87 0.82
N SER A 34 -17.45 47.75 1.14
CA SER A 34 -16.78 46.96 2.18
C SER A 34 -17.23 45.51 2.45
N ASN A 35 -16.32 44.55 2.26
CA ASN A 35 -16.45 43.20 2.81
C ASN A 35 -16.66 43.29 4.33
N GLY A 36 -17.80 42.83 4.83
CA GLY A 36 -17.99 42.57 6.25
C GLY A 36 -17.30 41.27 6.63
N ASN A 37 -16.55 41.25 7.73
CA ASN A 37 -16.15 40.00 8.35
C ASN A 37 -17.35 39.53 9.18
N PHE A 38 -17.93 38.38 8.83
CA PHE A 38 -18.80 37.68 9.77
C PHE A 38 -17.99 36.53 10.38
N LEU A 39 -18.03 36.41 11.70
CA LEU A 39 -17.50 35.25 12.38
C LEU A 39 -18.54 34.13 12.26
N PHE A 40 -18.19 33.10 11.49
CA PHE A 40 -18.87 31.82 11.53
C PHE A 40 -18.16 30.97 12.57
N GLN A 41 -18.72 30.89 13.78
CA GLN A 41 -18.25 29.95 14.78
C GLN A 41 -19.05 28.66 14.60
N VAL A 42 -18.37 27.58 14.23
CA VAL A 42 -18.93 26.23 14.28
C VAL A 42 -18.45 25.59 15.55
N ASP A 43 -19.31 25.52 16.54
CA ASP A 43 -19.08 24.69 17.71
C ASP A 43 -19.57 23.29 17.37
N PHE A 44 -18.65 22.41 16.98
CA PHE A 44 -18.93 20.98 16.93
C PHE A 44 -18.92 20.47 18.37
N ALA A 45 -20.08 20.49 19.02
CA ALA A 45 -20.32 19.59 20.13
C ALA A 45 -20.77 18.27 19.51
N ILE A 46 -19.88 17.28 19.43
CA ILE A 46 -20.34 15.90 19.28
C ILE A 46 -21.01 15.61 20.62
N ASP A 47 -22.34 15.67 20.64
CA ASP A 47 -23.14 15.07 21.71
C ASP A 47 -23.08 13.55 21.48
N ASP A 48 -21.92 12.98 21.76
CA ASP A 48 -21.79 11.53 21.91
C ASP A 48 -22.43 11.23 23.25
N ASP A 49 -23.74 10.98 23.23
CA ASP A 49 -24.52 10.46 24.36
C ASP A 49 -24.21 8.97 24.57
N GLN A 50 -22.95 8.58 24.39
CA GLN A 50 -22.34 7.50 25.16
C GLN A 50 -21.77 8.17 26.41
N PRO A 51 -22.03 7.66 27.63
CA PRO A 51 -21.35 8.19 28.81
C PRO A 51 -19.88 8.09 28.45
N THR A 52 -19.17 9.24 28.35
CA THR A 52 -17.77 9.26 27.97
C THR A 52 -17.08 8.22 28.84
N GLY A 53 -16.79 7.06 28.24
CA GLY A 53 -16.16 5.95 28.91
C GLY A 53 -14.94 6.58 29.56
N CYS A 54 -14.84 6.46 30.87
CA CYS A 54 -13.66 6.92 31.55
C CYS A 54 -12.47 6.30 30.79
N LEU A 55 -11.51 7.11 30.32
CA LEU A 55 -10.51 6.75 29.29
C LEU A 55 -9.74 5.43 29.54
N GLY A 56 -9.84 4.87 30.75
CA GLY A 56 -9.25 3.60 31.14
C GLY A 56 -10.25 2.48 31.40
N ASP A 57 -11.50 2.57 30.98
CA ASP A 57 -12.47 1.46 30.99
C ASP A 57 -12.29 0.67 29.68
N LEU A 58 -11.39 -0.31 29.71
CA LEU A 58 -11.00 -1.10 28.54
C LEU A 58 -11.92 -2.31 28.32
N ASN A 59 -12.69 -2.70 29.34
CA ASN A 59 -13.64 -3.81 29.25
C ASN A 59 -15.11 -3.34 29.09
N GLU A 60 -15.34 -2.03 29.04
CA GLU A 60 -16.65 -1.38 28.90
C GLU A 60 -17.64 -1.75 30.02
N ASP A 61 -17.14 -2.01 31.24
CA ASP A 61 -17.97 -2.35 32.41
C ASP A 61 -18.48 -1.13 33.21
N GLY A 62 -18.04 0.06 32.83
CA GLY A 62 -18.38 1.34 33.45
C GLY A 62 -17.51 1.73 34.63
N VAL A 63 -16.43 0.99 34.94
CA VAL A 63 -15.57 1.22 36.11
C VAL A 63 -14.08 1.08 35.79
N VAL A 64 -13.30 2.17 35.79
CA VAL A 64 -11.81 2.07 35.76
C VAL A 64 -11.27 1.42 37.03
N ASN A 65 -10.82 0.17 36.94
CA ASN A 65 -10.23 -0.56 38.05
C ASN A 65 -9.10 -1.50 37.60
N VAL A 66 -8.73 -2.46 38.46
CA VAL A 66 -7.65 -3.40 38.17
C VAL A 66 -7.95 -4.28 36.96
N LEU A 67 -9.22 -4.53 36.64
CA LEU A 67 -9.62 -5.33 35.49
C LEU A 67 -9.22 -4.68 34.16
N ASP A 68 -9.30 -3.35 34.05
CA ASP A 68 -8.83 -2.64 32.86
C ASP A 68 -7.32 -2.64 32.74
N LEU A 69 -6.62 -2.42 33.86
CA LEU A 69 -5.17 -2.52 33.88
C LEU A 69 -4.70 -3.93 33.49
N LEU A 70 -5.46 -4.97 33.87
CA LEU A 70 -5.18 -6.34 33.44
C LEU A 70 -5.35 -6.50 31.92
N LEU A 71 -6.41 -5.96 31.30
CA LEU A 71 -6.56 -6.00 29.84
C LEU A 71 -5.40 -5.31 29.11
N LEU A 72 -4.96 -4.16 29.63
CA LEU A 72 -3.82 -3.43 29.09
C LEU A 72 -2.55 -4.28 29.17
N LEU A 73 -2.29 -4.91 30.32
CA LEU A 73 -1.11 -5.75 30.54
C LEU A 73 -1.17 -7.06 29.76
N GLU A 74 -2.36 -7.63 29.54
CA GLU A 74 -2.58 -8.82 28.69
C GLU A 74 -2.18 -8.56 27.24
N ASN A 75 -2.41 -7.33 26.74
CA ASN A 75 -2.05 -6.91 25.39
C ASN A 75 -0.77 -6.07 25.34
N TRP A 76 -0.02 -5.99 26.44
CA TRP A 76 1.23 -5.24 26.49
C TRP A 76 2.37 -6.10 25.95
N GLY A 77 2.93 -5.71 24.82
CA GLY A 77 4.05 -6.41 24.21
C GLY A 77 4.43 -5.82 22.87
N ALA A 78 5.20 -6.58 22.10
CA ALA A 78 5.33 -6.30 20.67
C ALA A 78 3.95 -6.43 20.03
N CYS A 79 3.65 -5.55 19.05
CA CYS A 79 2.49 -5.77 18.19
C CYS A 79 2.63 -7.15 17.53
N PRO A 80 1.54 -7.94 17.45
CA PRO A 80 1.53 -9.13 16.61
C PRO A 80 2.02 -8.76 15.21
N PRO A 81 2.85 -9.61 14.57
CA PRO A 81 3.22 -9.40 13.19
C PRO A 81 1.96 -9.37 12.33
N GLU A 82 1.99 -8.54 11.30
CA GLU A 82 0.96 -8.41 10.28
C GLU A 82 1.57 -8.76 8.92
N CYS A 83 0.74 -8.94 7.90
CA CYS A 83 1.24 -9.14 6.55
C CYS A 83 2.17 -8.01 6.12
N GLY A 84 3.36 -8.36 5.64
CA GLY A 84 4.38 -7.39 5.24
C GLY A 84 5.18 -6.78 6.38
N ALA A 85 5.03 -7.26 7.61
CA ALA A 85 5.84 -6.79 8.72
C ALA A 85 7.30 -7.19 8.50
N ALA A 86 8.23 -6.23 8.70
CA ALA A 86 9.65 -6.52 8.57
C ALA A 86 10.07 -7.64 9.54
N GLY A 87 10.75 -8.66 9.00
CA GLY A 87 11.23 -9.80 9.79
C GLY A 87 10.28 -11.00 9.89
N THR A 88 9.17 -11.02 9.16
CA THR A 88 8.32 -12.23 8.99
C THR A 88 8.82 -13.19 7.91
N GLY A 89 9.96 -12.89 7.28
CA GLY A 89 10.63 -13.77 6.30
C GLY A 89 10.16 -13.56 4.86
N ASP A 90 10.96 -14.05 3.93
CA ASP A 90 10.71 -13.96 2.48
C ASP A 90 9.41 -14.68 2.10
N CYS A 91 8.57 -14.07 1.28
CA CYS A 91 7.32 -14.66 0.79
C CYS A 91 7.53 -15.88 -0.10
N CYS A 92 8.64 -15.95 -0.80
CA CYS A 92 8.90 -16.96 -1.82
C CYS A 92 9.53 -18.23 -1.23
N GLU A 93 9.88 -18.21 0.07
CA GLU A 93 10.52 -19.30 0.80
C GLU A 93 9.73 -19.64 2.08
N SER A 94 9.70 -20.92 2.43
CA SER A 94 9.09 -21.34 3.70
C SER A 94 9.92 -20.83 4.87
N ASN A 95 9.28 -20.29 5.91
CA ASN A 95 9.96 -19.72 7.07
C ASN A 95 9.45 -20.22 8.43
N ASP A 96 8.45 -21.12 8.43
CA ASP A 96 7.83 -21.75 9.60
C ASP A 96 7.17 -20.77 10.60
N THR A 97 7.09 -19.48 10.27
CA THR A 97 6.38 -18.45 11.05
C THR A 97 5.18 -17.93 10.28
N PRO A 98 4.13 -17.41 10.93
CA PRO A 98 3.05 -16.77 10.19
C PRO A 98 3.53 -15.54 9.41
N PHE A 99 2.85 -15.26 8.29
CA PHE A 99 3.10 -14.13 7.40
C PHE A 99 4.42 -14.20 6.61
N CYS A 100 4.59 -13.24 5.70
CA CYS A 100 5.83 -12.94 5.00
C CYS A 100 5.99 -11.42 4.83
N ASP A 101 7.18 -10.98 4.43
CA ASP A 101 7.65 -9.60 4.52
C ASP A 101 7.19 -8.67 3.39
N ASP A 102 6.43 -9.18 2.41
CA ASP A 102 5.69 -8.37 1.45
C ASP A 102 4.18 -8.33 1.77
N ALA A 103 3.65 -7.12 1.96
CA ALA A 103 2.26 -6.94 2.37
C ALA A 103 1.24 -7.41 1.32
N THR A 104 1.57 -7.26 0.03
CA THR A 104 0.65 -7.59 -1.07
C THR A 104 0.61 -9.09 -1.28
N CYS A 105 1.77 -9.73 -1.43
CA CYS A 105 1.90 -11.16 -1.59
C CYS A 105 1.35 -11.90 -0.36
N CYS A 106 1.70 -11.45 0.85
CA CYS A 106 1.16 -12.02 2.07
C CYS A 106 -0.37 -11.94 2.09
N ALA A 107 -0.97 -10.77 1.82
CA ALA A 107 -2.42 -10.62 1.84
C ALA A 107 -3.13 -11.50 0.80
N GLN A 108 -2.53 -11.71 -0.37
CA GLN A 108 -3.05 -12.62 -1.40
C GLN A 108 -3.03 -14.06 -0.91
N VAL A 109 -1.86 -14.57 -0.51
CA VAL A 109 -1.72 -15.96 -0.03
C VAL A 109 -2.62 -16.22 1.19
N CYS A 110 -2.74 -15.26 2.11
CA CYS A 110 -3.59 -15.39 3.29
C CYS A 110 -5.08 -15.35 2.98
N ALA A 111 -5.49 -14.69 1.90
CA ALA A 111 -6.88 -14.73 1.42
C ALA A 111 -7.23 -16.11 0.84
N ASP A 112 -6.25 -16.81 0.27
CA ASP A 112 -6.41 -18.16 -0.28
C ASP A 112 -6.33 -19.24 0.81
N ASP A 113 -5.33 -19.13 1.70
CA ASP A 113 -5.14 -20.04 2.83
C ASP A 113 -4.83 -19.28 4.13
N PRO A 114 -5.83 -19.13 5.03
CA PRO A 114 -5.62 -18.52 6.35
C PRO A 114 -4.59 -19.25 7.23
N PHE A 115 -4.24 -20.51 6.93
CA PHE A 115 -3.15 -21.20 7.65
C PHE A 115 -1.83 -20.42 7.55
N CYS A 116 -1.57 -19.74 6.42
CA CYS A 116 -0.35 -18.98 6.18
C CYS A 116 -0.22 -17.72 7.06
N CYS A 117 -1.33 -17.10 7.49
CA CYS A 117 -1.34 -15.99 8.46
C CYS A 117 -1.63 -16.40 9.90
N ASP A 118 -2.34 -17.51 10.12
CA ASP A 118 -2.78 -17.89 11.47
C ASP A 118 -1.84 -18.88 12.13
N THR A 119 -1.10 -19.66 11.34
CA THR A 119 -0.32 -20.79 11.83
C THR A 119 1.13 -20.77 11.39
N SER A 120 1.40 -20.80 10.08
CA SER A 120 2.77 -20.93 9.57
C SER A 120 2.86 -20.72 8.06
N TRP A 121 3.91 -20.02 7.63
CA TRP A 121 4.33 -19.91 6.24
C TRP A 121 5.21 -21.10 5.86
N ASP A 122 4.56 -22.19 5.42
CA ASP A 122 5.20 -23.43 5.04
C ASP A 122 5.48 -23.52 3.52
N GLY A 123 5.91 -24.70 3.05
CA GLY A 123 6.20 -24.92 1.63
C GLY A 123 4.97 -24.80 0.71
N ILE A 124 3.75 -24.97 1.22
CA ILE A 124 2.51 -24.76 0.46
C ILE A 124 2.23 -23.26 0.33
N CYS A 125 2.42 -22.50 1.41
CA CYS A 125 2.32 -21.03 1.37
C CYS A 125 3.32 -20.43 0.37
N ALA A 126 4.60 -20.83 0.47
CA ALA A 126 5.64 -20.40 -0.45
C ALA A 126 5.35 -20.84 -1.90
N SER A 127 4.87 -22.07 -2.12
CA SER A 127 4.50 -22.52 -3.47
C SER A 127 3.31 -21.75 -4.04
N THR A 128 2.37 -21.30 -3.21
CA THR A 128 1.25 -20.46 -3.62
C THR A 128 1.75 -19.08 -4.02
N ALA A 129 2.62 -18.49 -3.18
CA ALA A 129 3.29 -17.23 -3.48
C ALA A 129 4.05 -17.27 -4.82
N ASN A 130 4.82 -18.33 -5.07
CA ASN A 130 5.56 -18.52 -6.33
C ASN A 130 4.67 -18.65 -7.58
N ASN A 131 3.37 -18.92 -7.45
CA ASN A 131 2.46 -19.00 -8.59
C ASN A 131 1.66 -17.71 -8.81
N GLU A 132 1.43 -16.93 -7.76
CA GLU A 132 0.46 -15.83 -7.79
C GLU A 132 1.05 -14.46 -7.47
N CYS A 133 2.16 -14.41 -6.72
CA CYS A 133 2.83 -13.18 -6.36
C CYS A 133 3.87 -12.78 -7.41
N GLU A 134 3.79 -11.52 -7.85
CA GLU A 134 4.77 -10.93 -8.78
C GLU A 134 6.19 -10.95 -8.21
N ILE A 135 6.34 -10.68 -6.90
CA ILE A 135 7.65 -10.69 -6.22
C ILE A 135 8.34 -12.06 -6.22
N CYS A 136 7.58 -13.14 -6.43
CA CYS A 136 8.09 -14.50 -6.48
C CYS A 136 8.21 -15.05 -7.90
N GLN A 137 7.84 -14.26 -8.91
CA GLN A 137 8.21 -14.60 -10.27
C GLN A 137 9.71 -14.34 -10.43
N PRO A 138 10.44 -15.23 -11.13
CA PRO A 138 11.82 -14.92 -11.47
C PRO A 138 11.85 -13.58 -12.21
N GLU A 139 12.74 -12.68 -11.79
CA GLU A 139 13.16 -11.55 -12.61
C GLU A 139 13.43 -12.06 -14.03
N PRO A 140 13.14 -11.28 -15.09
CA PRO A 140 13.28 -11.74 -16.46
C PRO A 140 14.67 -12.35 -16.66
N ASP A 141 14.77 -13.54 -17.22
CA ASP A 141 16.06 -14.18 -17.49
C ASP A 141 16.47 -13.94 -18.96
N CYS A 142 17.71 -14.28 -19.29
CA CYS A 142 18.18 -14.26 -20.66
C CYS A 142 17.33 -15.14 -21.58
N GLY A 143 16.84 -14.56 -22.68
CA GLY A 143 16.07 -15.28 -23.70
C GLY A 143 14.58 -15.45 -23.40
N VAL A 144 14.04 -14.76 -22.40
CA VAL A 144 12.59 -14.73 -22.16
C VAL A 144 11.90 -13.92 -23.26
N ALA A 145 10.91 -14.52 -23.91
CA ALA A 145 10.16 -13.82 -24.95
C ALA A 145 9.50 -12.55 -24.39
N GLY A 146 9.80 -11.40 -24.99
CA GLY A 146 9.27 -10.11 -24.56
C GLY A 146 10.21 -9.24 -23.73
N THR A 147 11.44 -9.69 -23.42
CA THR A 147 12.49 -8.86 -22.79
C THR A 147 13.21 -7.92 -23.77
N GLY A 148 12.80 -7.93 -25.04
CA GLY A 148 13.26 -6.98 -26.07
C GLY A 148 14.34 -7.56 -26.97
N ASN A 149 14.52 -6.95 -28.14
CA ASN A 149 15.45 -7.41 -29.17
C ASN A 149 16.91 -7.29 -28.70
N CYS A 150 17.69 -8.36 -28.80
CA CYS A 150 19.12 -8.33 -28.44
C CYS A 150 19.97 -7.36 -29.27
N CYS A 151 19.59 -7.13 -30.52
CA CYS A 151 20.37 -6.33 -31.47
C CYS A 151 20.05 -4.83 -31.40
N GLU A 152 19.15 -4.42 -30.49
CA GLU A 152 18.74 -3.03 -30.31
C GLU A 152 18.67 -2.71 -28.82
N SER A 153 18.93 -1.46 -28.44
CA SER A 153 18.71 -1.03 -27.06
C SER A 153 17.23 -1.11 -26.72
N ASN A 154 16.85 -1.81 -25.65
CA ASN A 154 15.45 -2.04 -25.30
C ASN A 154 15.02 -1.34 -24.00
N GLY A 155 15.97 -0.89 -23.16
CA GLY A 155 15.66 -0.09 -21.97
C GLY A 155 15.30 -0.91 -20.72
N THR A 156 15.33 -2.24 -20.82
CA THR A 156 15.14 -3.20 -19.73
C THR A 156 16.38 -4.08 -19.59
N PRO A 157 16.63 -4.72 -18.45
CA PRO A 157 17.62 -5.78 -18.40
C PRO A 157 17.26 -6.95 -19.34
N PHE A 158 18.26 -7.69 -19.79
CA PHE A 158 18.13 -8.86 -20.67
C PHE A 158 17.63 -8.55 -22.10
N CYS A 159 17.61 -9.59 -22.93
CA CYS A 159 17.00 -9.58 -24.25
C CYS A 159 16.42 -10.97 -24.58
N ASP A 160 15.71 -11.07 -25.71
CA ASP A 160 14.82 -12.18 -26.04
C ASP A 160 15.48 -13.41 -26.69
N ASP A 161 16.80 -13.40 -26.86
CA ASP A 161 17.60 -14.56 -27.28
C ASP A 161 18.56 -15.00 -26.17
N ALA A 162 18.41 -16.24 -25.71
CA ALA A 162 19.14 -16.75 -24.54
C ALA A 162 20.65 -16.81 -24.78
N GLU A 163 21.08 -17.31 -25.94
CA GLU A 163 22.51 -17.48 -26.24
C GLU A 163 23.21 -16.13 -26.39
N CYS A 164 22.59 -15.19 -27.09
CA CYS A 164 23.10 -13.84 -27.24
C CYS A 164 23.12 -13.08 -25.90
N CYS A 165 22.01 -13.15 -25.16
CA CYS A 165 21.90 -12.49 -23.87
C CYS A 165 22.97 -12.99 -22.90
N GLU A 166 23.13 -14.30 -22.73
CA GLU A 166 24.14 -14.89 -21.83
C GLU A 166 25.56 -14.46 -22.22
N ALA A 167 25.87 -14.44 -23.53
CA ALA A 167 27.17 -14.00 -24.01
C ALA A 167 27.46 -12.53 -23.67
N VAL A 168 26.49 -11.64 -23.87
CA VAL A 168 26.62 -10.21 -23.54
C VAL A 168 26.69 -10.01 -22.02
N CYS A 169 25.87 -10.71 -21.24
CA CYS A 169 25.82 -10.60 -19.78
C CYS A 169 27.10 -11.15 -19.13
N ALA A 170 27.71 -12.18 -19.70
CA ALA A 170 29.02 -12.68 -19.29
C ALA A 170 30.16 -11.67 -19.55
N PHE A 171 29.97 -10.77 -20.52
CA PHE A 171 30.91 -9.69 -20.81
C PHE A 171 30.68 -8.45 -19.94
N ASP A 172 29.43 -8.01 -19.83
CA ASP A 172 29.02 -6.87 -19.02
C ASP A 172 27.71 -7.16 -18.27
N SER A 173 27.81 -7.38 -16.96
CA SER A 173 26.65 -7.69 -16.14
C SER A 173 25.67 -6.51 -16.03
N PHE A 174 26.07 -5.29 -16.40
CA PHE A 174 25.14 -4.17 -16.50
C PHE A 174 23.95 -4.48 -17.43
N CYS A 175 24.17 -5.29 -18.47
CA CYS A 175 23.14 -5.66 -19.44
C CYS A 175 22.05 -6.58 -18.87
N CYS A 176 22.35 -7.40 -17.84
CA CYS A 176 21.38 -8.23 -17.11
C CYS A 176 20.94 -7.63 -15.76
N ASP A 177 21.77 -6.80 -15.13
CA ASP A 177 21.50 -6.32 -13.78
C ASP A 177 20.79 -4.96 -13.80
N THR A 178 20.92 -4.21 -14.90
CA THR A 178 20.48 -2.80 -14.93
C THR A 178 19.73 -2.43 -16.19
N ASN A 179 20.32 -2.58 -17.37
CA ASN A 179 19.70 -2.11 -18.61
C ASN A 179 20.42 -2.62 -19.87
N TRP A 180 19.65 -3.07 -20.84
CA TRP A 180 20.09 -3.32 -22.21
C TRP A 180 20.11 -2.03 -23.02
N ASP A 181 21.23 -1.32 -22.97
CA ASP A 181 21.45 -0.05 -23.66
C ASP A 181 22.16 -0.21 -25.02
N SER A 182 22.60 0.90 -25.61
CA SER A 182 23.30 0.89 -26.91
C SER A 182 24.65 0.17 -26.86
N ILE A 183 25.28 0.07 -25.68
CA ILE A 183 26.54 -0.65 -25.49
C ILE A 183 26.25 -2.15 -25.49
N CYS A 184 25.23 -2.61 -24.75
CA CYS A 184 24.76 -4.00 -24.76
C CYS A 184 24.40 -4.46 -26.18
N ALA A 185 23.61 -3.66 -26.91
CA ALA A 185 23.26 -3.93 -28.30
C ALA A 185 24.49 -3.94 -29.24
N SER A 186 25.50 -3.09 -28.99
CA SER A 186 26.73 -3.09 -29.79
C SER A 186 27.56 -4.36 -29.59
N PHE A 187 27.65 -4.87 -28.36
CA PHE A 187 28.29 -6.16 -28.10
C PHE A 187 27.51 -7.30 -28.74
N ALA A 188 26.18 -7.25 -28.70
CA ALA A 188 25.35 -8.24 -29.37
C ALA A 188 25.58 -8.28 -30.89
N LEU A 189 25.75 -7.13 -31.55
CA LEU A 189 26.07 -7.06 -32.98
C LEU A 189 27.42 -7.72 -33.33
N ASP A 190 28.40 -7.62 -32.42
CA ASP A 190 29.75 -8.15 -32.64
C ASP A 190 29.86 -9.65 -32.31
N GLU A 191 29.16 -10.12 -31.28
CA GLU A 191 29.35 -11.46 -30.71
C GLU A 191 28.20 -12.43 -31.00
N CYS A 192 27.00 -11.95 -31.37
CA CYS A 192 25.83 -12.80 -31.56
C CYS A 192 25.45 -13.04 -33.02
N ASP A 193 25.39 -14.31 -33.41
CA ASP A 193 24.99 -14.74 -34.77
C ASP A 193 23.61 -14.20 -35.19
N ILE A 194 22.67 -14.07 -34.24
CA ILE A 194 21.32 -13.53 -34.48
C ILE A 194 21.34 -12.07 -34.98
N CYS A 195 22.38 -11.32 -34.62
CA CYS A 195 22.55 -9.92 -34.95
C CYS A 195 23.43 -9.68 -36.19
N GLN A 196 24.18 -10.69 -36.62
CA GLN A 196 25.09 -10.60 -37.76
C GLN A 196 24.39 -10.87 -39.12
N GLY A 197 23.09 -11.17 -39.10
CA GLY A 197 22.23 -11.21 -40.28
C GLY A 197 22.75 -12.11 -41.40
N ALA A 198 22.56 -13.43 -41.28
CA ALA A 198 22.68 -14.42 -42.36
C ALA A 198 23.68 -14.05 -43.48
N ALA A 199 24.97 -13.99 -43.15
CA ALA A 199 26.03 -13.95 -44.15
C ALA A 199 26.26 -15.37 -44.71
N LEU A 200 25.36 -15.84 -45.57
CA LEU A 200 25.58 -16.97 -46.48
C LEU A 200 25.13 -16.63 -47.90
#